data_AF-A0A935B6W1-F1
#
_entry.id   AF-A0A935B6W1-F1
#
_cell.length_a   1.000
_cell.length_b   1.000
_cell.length_c   1.000
_cell.angle_alpha   90.00
_cell.angle_beta   90.00
_cell.angle_gamma   90.00
#
_symmetry.space_group_name_H-M   'P 1'
#
loop_
_entity.id
_entity.type
_entity.pdbx_description
1 polymer ?
#
loop_
_entity_poly.entity_id
_entity_poly.type
_entity_poly.pdbx_seq_one_letter_code
_entity_poly.pdbx_strand_id
1 'polypeptide(L)'
;MSLANLSEESQQQVLEAVEFAEATHTTDELDVRQVVQDAEAADYHRAQADEYQQLQAKAASDGNWEEAREYAARAEGELESVADHGGSDVPAAEAQQDVAQLDNARWEQRQANDNARAAASYAEDGDTSAAQVYATEAGRHQVLADESGHDGLSGAREAQADEGGLSGDSTQAEEHAPDADAAAGTAEPEPAAATPEPEPDA
;
A
#
# COMPACT_ATOMS: atom_id res chain seq x y z
N MET A 1 3.01 -0.73 -39.12
CA MET A 1 2.13 -0.34 -38.01
C MET A 1 0.71 -0.56 -38.46
N SER A 2 -0.03 -1.38 -37.73
CA SER A 2 -1.44 -1.70 -38.00
C SER A 2 -2.21 -1.27 -36.76
N LEU A 3 -3.23 -0.43 -36.93
CA LEU A 3 -4.13 -0.01 -35.84
C LEU A 3 -4.71 -1.19 -35.07
N ALA A 4 -4.88 -2.34 -35.74
CA ALA A 4 -5.39 -3.57 -35.14
C ALA A 4 -4.54 -4.17 -34.00
N ASN A 5 -3.33 -3.66 -33.76
CA ASN A 5 -2.48 -4.10 -32.65
C ASN A 5 -2.57 -3.19 -31.40
N LEU A 6 -3.25 -2.05 -31.50
CA LEU A 6 -3.49 -1.14 -30.38
C LEU A 6 -4.66 -1.64 -29.52
N SER A 7 -4.72 -1.20 -28.26
CA SER A 7 -5.92 -1.34 -27.43
C SER A 7 -7.13 -0.65 -28.07
N GLU A 8 -8.35 -1.04 -27.68
CA GLU A 8 -9.56 -0.40 -28.21
C GLU A 8 -9.59 1.11 -27.92
N GLU A 9 -9.12 1.50 -26.75
CA GLU A 9 -8.98 2.90 -26.34
C GLU A 9 -7.99 3.65 -27.24
N SER A 10 -6.80 3.10 -27.46
CA SER A 10 -5.79 3.69 -28.33
C SER A 10 -6.21 3.70 -29.81
N GLN A 11 -6.97 2.70 -30.27
CA GLN A 11 -7.59 2.75 -31.60
C GLN A 11 -8.58 3.91 -31.71
N GLN A 12 -9.44 4.08 -30.70
CA GLN A 12 -10.40 5.16 -30.67
C GLN A 12 -9.72 6.53 -30.60
N GLN A 13 -8.62 6.64 -29.86
CA GLN A 13 -7.85 7.87 -29.73
C GLN A 13 -7.20 8.29 -31.06
N VAL A 14 -6.64 7.33 -31.81
CA VAL A 14 -6.14 7.62 -33.16
C VAL A 14 -7.27 8.05 -34.09
N LEU A 15 -8.45 7.43 -34.00
CA LEU A 15 -9.61 7.81 -34.80
C LEU A 15 -10.10 9.23 -34.47
N GLU A 16 -10.18 9.59 -33.18
CA GLU A 16 -10.58 10.93 -32.73
C GLU A 16 -9.59 12.00 -33.19
N ALA A 17 -8.28 11.72 -33.14
CA ALA A 17 -7.26 12.64 -33.65
C ALA A 17 -7.40 12.89 -35.16
N VAL A 18 -7.70 11.85 -35.94
CA VAL A 18 -7.97 11.96 -37.38
C VAL A 18 -9.26 12.75 -37.62
N GLU A 19 -10.34 12.44 -36.92
CA GLU A 19 -11.64 13.13 -37.07
C GLU A 19 -11.53 14.61 -36.69
N PHE A 20 -10.77 14.94 -35.63
CA PHE A 20 -10.49 16.32 -35.24
C PHE A 20 -9.70 17.09 -36.29
N ALA A 21 -8.68 16.47 -36.89
CA ALA A 21 -7.90 17.09 -37.96
C ALA A 21 -8.73 17.31 -39.23
N GLU A 22 -9.66 16.41 -39.54
CA GLU A 22 -10.64 16.59 -40.61
C GLU A 22 -11.60 17.74 -40.31
N ALA A 23 -12.15 17.80 -39.10
CA ALA A 23 -13.08 18.84 -38.67
C ALA A 23 -12.45 20.24 -38.63
N THR A 24 -11.14 20.33 -38.37
CA THR A 24 -10.39 21.60 -38.30
C THR A 24 -9.66 21.96 -39.60
N HIS A 25 -9.76 21.14 -40.65
CA HIS A 25 -9.01 21.29 -41.90
C HIS A 25 -7.48 21.36 -41.72
N THR A 26 -6.95 20.68 -40.70
CA THR A 26 -5.51 20.59 -40.39
C THR A 26 -4.93 19.22 -40.76
N THR A 27 -5.62 18.46 -41.60
CA THR A 27 -5.25 17.09 -41.98
C THR A 27 -3.87 17.01 -42.66
N ASP A 28 -3.45 18.07 -43.33
CA ASP A 28 -2.10 18.19 -43.95
C ASP A 28 -0.98 18.38 -42.90
N GLU A 29 -1.33 18.77 -41.68
CA GLU A 29 -0.42 18.96 -40.54
C GLU A 29 -0.41 17.75 -39.59
N LEU A 30 -1.36 16.82 -39.73
CA LEU A 30 -1.46 15.61 -38.92
C LEU A 30 -0.47 14.54 -39.41
N ASP A 31 0.58 14.29 -38.63
CA ASP A 31 1.41 13.10 -38.83
C ASP A 31 0.75 11.87 -38.16
N VAL A 32 -0.12 11.19 -38.91
CA VAL A 32 -0.80 9.96 -38.47
C VAL A 32 0.19 8.89 -38.00
N ARG A 33 1.42 8.86 -38.53
CA ARG A 33 2.44 7.92 -38.04
C ARG A 33 2.87 8.27 -36.62
N GLN A 34 3.05 9.56 -36.32
CA GLN A 34 3.38 10.02 -34.97
C GLN A 34 2.24 9.71 -34.00
N VAL A 35 0.99 9.99 -34.38
CA VAL A 35 -0.18 9.68 -33.53
C VAL A 35 -0.28 8.18 -33.21
N VAL A 36 -0.02 7.31 -34.19
CA VAL A 36 0.02 5.86 -33.95
C VAL A 36 1.19 5.47 -33.04
N GLN A 37 2.35 6.09 -33.17
CA GLN A 37 3.50 5.84 -32.28
C GLN A 37 3.23 6.28 -30.85
N ASP A 38 2.60 7.44 -30.68
CA ASP A 38 2.21 7.96 -29.37
C ASP A 38 1.17 7.03 -28.73
N ALA A 39 0.18 6.56 -29.49
CA ALA A 39 -0.79 5.58 -29.02
C ALA A 39 -0.15 4.22 -28.64
N GLU A 40 0.81 3.72 -29.43
CA GLU A 40 1.56 2.50 -29.09
C GLU A 40 2.37 2.68 -27.78
N ALA A 41 2.95 3.87 -27.56
CA ALA A 41 3.67 4.18 -26.33
C ALA A 41 2.73 4.31 -25.12
N ALA A 42 1.58 4.97 -25.29
CA ALA A 42 0.56 5.08 -24.26
C ALA A 42 0.06 3.69 -23.82
N ASP A 43 -0.21 2.77 -24.75
CA ASP A 43 -0.59 1.39 -24.44
C ASP A 43 0.50 0.64 -23.65
N TYR A 44 1.77 0.82 -24.04
CA TYR A 44 2.89 0.22 -23.33
C TYR A 44 2.97 0.71 -21.88
N HIS A 45 2.84 2.02 -21.67
CA HIS A 45 2.90 2.63 -20.34
C HIS A 45 1.69 2.26 -19.47
N ARG A 46 0.48 2.17 -20.03
CA ARG A 46 -0.70 1.64 -19.31
C ARG A 46 -0.45 0.21 -18.79
N ALA A 47 0.04 -0.68 -19.66
CA ALA A 47 0.34 -2.06 -19.26
C ALA A 47 1.43 -2.15 -18.17
N GLN A 48 2.42 -1.26 -18.19
CA GLN A 48 3.42 -1.19 -17.11
C GLN A 48 2.83 -0.64 -15.81
N ALA A 49 1.96 0.37 -15.87
CA ALA A 49 1.26 0.88 -14.70
C ALA A 49 0.42 -0.22 -14.02
N ASP A 50 -0.32 -1.01 -14.81
CA ASP A 50 -1.12 -2.14 -14.32
C ASP A 50 -0.23 -3.18 -13.62
N GLU A 51 0.92 -3.53 -14.21
CA GLU A 51 1.88 -4.45 -13.60
C GLU A 51 2.37 -3.94 -12.24
N TYR A 52 2.72 -2.65 -12.14
CA TYR A 52 3.13 -2.05 -10.88
C TYR A 52 2.01 -1.99 -9.85
N GLN A 53 0.78 -1.70 -10.26
CA GLN A 53 -0.39 -1.72 -9.39
C GLN A 53 -0.67 -3.13 -8.82
N GLN A 54 -0.45 -4.19 -9.59
CA GLN A 54 -0.53 -5.57 -9.09
C GLN A 54 0.58 -5.88 -8.08
N LEU A 55 1.82 -5.44 -8.37
CA LEU A 55 2.95 -5.61 -7.45
C LEU A 55 2.75 -4.82 -6.15
N GLN A 56 2.16 -3.61 -6.22
CA GLN A 56 1.75 -2.81 -5.07
C GLN A 56 0.75 -3.57 -4.20
N ALA A 57 -0.33 -4.13 -4.77
CA ALA A 57 -1.29 -4.94 -4.03
C ALA A 57 -0.63 -6.12 -3.32
N LYS A 58 0.28 -6.82 -4.01
CA LYS A 58 1.00 -7.95 -3.44
C LYS A 58 1.88 -7.53 -2.25
N ALA A 59 2.70 -6.48 -2.43
CA ALA A 59 3.55 -5.97 -1.36
C ALA A 59 2.73 -5.52 -0.14
N ALA A 60 1.58 -4.86 -0.37
CA ALA A 60 0.67 -4.48 0.70
C ALA A 60 0.04 -5.68 1.41
N SER A 61 -0.32 -6.75 0.70
CA SER A 61 -0.83 -7.98 1.32
C SER A 61 0.20 -8.68 2.21
N ASP A 62 1.49 -8.48 1.93
CA ASP A 62 2.62 -8.96 2.75
C ASP A 62 2.96 -7.98 3.90
N GLY A 63 2.24 -6.86 4.05
CA GLY A 63 2.50 -5.80 5.03
C GLY A 63 3.76 -4.97 4.73
N ASN A 64 4.29 -5.08 3.50
CA ASN A 64 5.48 -4.36 3.06
C ASN A 64 5.12 -2.99 2.46
N TRP A 65 4.77 -2.04 3.32
CA TRP A 65 4.33 -0.69 2.92
C TRP A 65 5.41 0.10 2.18
N GLU A 66 6.70 -0.15 2.47
CA GLU A 66 7.80 0.51 1.77
C GLU A 66 7.90 0.06 0.30
N GLU A 67 7.79 -1.24 0.05
CA GLU A 67 7.79 -1.78 -1.30
C GLU A 67 6.50 -1.44 -2.06
N ALA A 68 5.33 -1.49 -1.38
CA ALA A 68 4.07 -1.04 -1.96
C ALA A 68 4.15 0.42 -2.42
N ARG A 69 4.75 1.31 -1.62
CA ARG A 69 4.97 2.72 -1.97
C ARG A 69 5.89 2.89 -3.16
N GLU A 70 6.92 2.05 -3.29
CA GLU A 70 7.81 2.08 -4.44
C GLU A 70 7.07 1.71 -5.73
N TYR A 71 6.26 0.65 -5.70
CA TYR A 71 5.46 0.25 -6.85
C TYR A 71 4.39 1.30 -7.20
N ALA A 72 3.70 1.88 -6.21
CA ALA A 72 2.75 2.96 -6.43
C ALA A 72 3.39 4.17 -7.14
N ALA A 73 4.60 4.57 -6.72
CA ALA A 73 5.33 5.68 -7.35
C ALA A 73 5.80 5.35 -8.77
N ARG A 74 6.11 4.07 -9.06
CA ARG A 74 6.41 3.64 -10.43
C ARG A 74 5.17 3.66 -11.30
N ALA A 75 4.04 3.16 -10.80
CA ALA A 75 2.75 3.24 -11.49
C ALA A 75 2.37 4.69 -11.80
N GLU A 76 2.52 5.61 -10.85
CA GLU A 76 2.31 7.05 -11.07
C GLU A 76 3.15 7.58 -12.25
N GLY A 77 4.44 7.27 -12.29
CA GLY A 77 5.32 7.72 -13.37
C GLY A 77 4.98 7.13 -14.74
N GLU A 78 4.52 5.88 -14.78
CA GLU A 78 4.02 5.27 -16.02
C GLU A 78 2.71 5.95 -16.48
N LEU A 79 1.78 6.24 -15.56
CA LEU A 79 0.53 6.96 -15.87
C LEU A 79 0.80 8.42 -16.32
N GLU A 80 1.81 9.09 -15.76
CA GLU A 80 2.27 10.38 -16.28
C GLU A 80 2.80 10.25 -17.72
N SER A 81 3.53 9.17 -18.02
CA SER A 81 4.03 8.88 -19.37
C SER A 81 2.89 8.56 -20.36
N VAL A 82 1.80 7.94 -19.91
CA VAL A 82 0.58 7.76 -20.73
C VAL A 82 0.01 9.12 -21.13
N ALA A 83 -0.10 10.05 -20.18
CA ALA A 83 -0.61 11.40 -20.44
C ALA A 83 0.30 12.18 -21.41
N ASP A 84 1.63 12.04 -21.29
CA ASP A 84 2.60 12.68 -22.17
C ASP A 84 2.51 12.19 -23.64
N HIS A 85 2.11 10.94 -23.85
CA HIS A 85 1.88 10.36 -25.18
C HIS A 85 0.43 10.52 -25.65
N GLY A 86 -0.29 11.47 -25.05
CA GLY A 86 -1.64 11.83 -25.47
C GLY A 86 -2.73 10.91 -24.97
N GLY A 87 -2.44 9.95 -24.08
CA GLY A 87 -3.45 9.14 -23.39
C GLY A 87 -4.40 10.01 -22.56
N SER A 88 -5.70 9.88 -22.83
CA SER A 88 -6.76 10.61 -22.11
C SER A 88 -7.14 9.86 -20.83
N ASP A 89 -7.75 10.55 -19.87
CA ASP A 89 -8.41 9.95 -18.68
C ASP A 89 -7.52 9.01 -17.83
N VAL A 90 -6.25 9.37 -17.67
CA VAL A 90 -5.33 8.62 -16.82
C VAL A 90 -5.54 8.97 -15.33
N PRO A 91 -5.71 7.99 -14.41
CA PRO A 91 -5.95 8.24 -12.98
C PRO A 91 -4.69 8.70 -12.21
N ALA A 92 -3.88 9.58 -12.79
CA ALA A 92 -2.62 10.05 -12.19
C ALA A 92 -2.82 10.75 -10.83
N ALA A 93 -3.94 11.46 -10.65
CA ALA A 93 -4.29 12.09 -9.38
C ALA A 93 -4.58 11.06 -8.26
N GLU A 94 -5.17 9.92 -8.61
CA GLU A 94 -5.45 8.83 -7.67
C GLU A 94 -4.15 8.09 -7.33
N ALA A 95 -3.28 7.85 -8.31
CA ALA A 95 -1.94 7.30 -8.07
C ALA A 95 -1.10 8.19 -7.13
N GLN A 96 -1.18 9.51 -7.28
CA GLN A 96 -0.56 10.47 -6.35
C GLN A 96 -1.10 10.35 -4.93
N GLN A 97 -2.43 10.19 -4.81
CA GLN A 97 -3.08 9.99 -3.52
C GLN A 97 -2.65 8.66 -2.89
N ASP A 98 -2.54 7.58 -3.67
CA ASP A 98 -2.04 6.28 -3.22
C ASP A 98 -0.63 6.40 -2.64
N VAL A 99 0.28 7.09 -3.34
CA VAL A 99 1.64 7.34 -2.84
C VAL A 99 1.62 8.10 -1.51
N ALA A 100 0.79 9.14 -1.39
CA ALA A 100 0.68 9.92 -0.16
C ALA A 100 0.17 9.08 1.02
N GLN A 101 -0.82 8.22 0.78
CA GLN A 101 -1.36 7.32 1.80
C GLN A 101 -0.35 6.24 2.22
N LEU A 102 0.39 5.68 1.26
CA LEU A 102 1.45 4.71 1.55
C LEU A 102 2.65 5.35 2.27
N ASP A 103 2.97 6.62 1.98
CA ASP A 103 3.97 7.36 2.76
C ASP A 103 3.53 7.55 4.22
N ASN A 104 2.22 7.76 4.47
CA ASN A 104 1.66 7.78 5.82
C ASN A 104 1.73 6.39 6.48
N ALA A 105 1.31 5.34 5.77
CA ALA A 105 1.38 3.96 6.25
C ALA A 105 2.80 3.58 6.70
N ARG A 106 3.80 3.93 5.89
CA ARG A 106 5.22 3.72 6.20
C ARG A 106 5.69 4.52 7.41
N TRP A 107 5.19 5.75 7.59
CA TRP A 107 5.52 6.55 8.77
C TRP A 107 4.96 5.94 10.04
N GLU A 108 3.70 5.53 10.02
CA GLU A 108 3.02 4.88 11.14
C GLU A 108 3.70 3.54 11.49
N GLN A 109 4.07 2.73 10.48
CA GLN A 109 4.79 1.46 10.72
C GLN A 109 6.16 1.70 11.38
N ARG A 110 6.86 2.79 11.06
CA ARG A 110 8.10 3.15 11.77
C ARG A 110 7.83 3.48 13.23
N GLN A 111 6.78 4.27 13.51
CA GLN A 111 6.39 4.57 14.89
C GLN A 111 6.00 3.32 15.66
N ALA A 112 5.25 2.40 15.05
CA ALA A 112 4.90 1.12 15.66
C ALA A 112 6.15 0.33 16.07
N ASN A 113 7.11 0.19 15.15
CA ASN A 113 8.37 -0.51 15.40
C ASN A 113 9.24 0.16 16.47
N ASP A 114 9.34 1.48 16.47
CA ASP A 114 10.15 2.21 17.45
C ASP A 114 9.53 2.10 18.86
N ASN A 115 8.21 2.19 18.97
CA ASN A 115 7.48 1.96 20.22
C ASN A 115 7.61 0.50 20.70
N ALA A 116 7.53 -0.47 19.80
CA ALA A 116 7.70 -1.89 20.15
C ALA A 116 9.12 -2.18 20.71
N ARG A 117 10.15 -1.58 20.10
CA ARG A 117 11.54 -1.66 20.61
C ARG A 117 11.70 -0.99 21.97
N ALA A 118 11.09 0.18 22.16
CA ALA A 118 11.10 0.86 23.45
C ALA A 118 10.39 0.03 24.53
N ALA A 119 9.24 -0.55 24.21
CA ALA A 119 8.51 -1.44 25.11
C ALA A 119 9.35 -2.63 25.56
N ALA A 120 10.05 -3.28 24.63
CA ALA A 120 10.97 -4.39 24.93
C ALA A 120 12.10 -3.94 25.86
N SER A 121 12.73 -2.79 25.58
CA SER A 121 13.80 -2.24 26.43
C SER A 121 13.33 -1.96 27.86
N TYR A 122 12.17 -1.33 28.03
CA TYR A 122 11.64 -1.05 29.37
C TYR A 122 11.21 -2.32 30.11
N ALA A 123 10.72 -3.33 29.40
CA ALA A 123 10.40 -4.63 29.99
C ALA A 123 11.67 -5.34 30.49
N GLU A 124 12.78 -5.29 29.72
CA GLU A 124 14.09 -5.81 30.12
C GLU A 124 14.67 -5.09 31.35
N ASP A 125 14.44 -3.77 31.45
CA ASP A 125 14.85 -2.95 32.60
C ASP A 125 13.92 -3.11 33.83
N GLY A 126 12.83 -3.87 33.69
CA GLY A 126 11.85 -4.12 34.75
C GLY A 126 10.84 -2.99 34.99
N ASP A 127 10.81 -1.96 34.14
CA ASP A 127 9.79 -0.91 34.15
C ASP A 127 8.57 -1.34 33.32
N THR A 128 7.76 -2.22 33.91
CA THR A 128 6.56 -2.77 33.25
C THR A 128 5.50 -1.73 32.95
N SER A 129 5.44 -0.63 33.72
CA SER A 129 4.48 0.46 33.48
C SER A 129 4.84 1.21 32.19
N ALA A 130 6.12 1.57 32.02
CA ALA A 130 6.59 2.19 30.79
C ALA A 130 6.46 1.22 29.60
N ALA A 131 6.86 -0.04 29.77
CA ALA A 131 6.75 -1.05 28.73
C ALA A 131 5.32 -1.17 28.18
N GLN A 132 4.31 -1.18 29.06
CA GLN A 132 2.91 -1.30 28.66
C GLN A 132 2.40 -0.08 27.88
N VAL A 133 2.84 1.13 28.24
CA VAL A 133 2.49 2.36 27.50
C VAL A 133 3.03 2.28 26.08
N TYR A 134 4.31 1.97 25.92
CA TYR A 134 4.94 1.87 24.61
C TYR A 134 4.37 0.72 23.78
N ALA A 135 4.04 -0.42 24.39
CA ALA A 135 3.39 -1.53 23.68
C ALA A 135 1.99 -1.14 23.15
N THR A 136 1.23 -0.36 23.94
CA THR A 136 -0.09 0.13 23.52
C THR A 136 0.02 1.11 22.35
N GLU A 137 0.97 2.07 22.41
CA GLU A 137 1.21 3.00 21.31
C GLU A 137 1.73 2.27 20.06
N ALA A 138 2.57 1.23 20.21
CA ALA A 138 3.00 0.40 19.09
C ALA A 138 1.80 -0.23 18.35
N GLY A 139 0.85 -0.81 19.09
CA GLY A 139 -0.38 -1.37 18.53
C GLY A 139 -1.25 -0.32 17.84
N ARG A 140 -1.39 0.87 18.43
CA ARG A 140 -2.14 1.97 17.82
C ARG A 140 -1.54 2.43 16.50
N HIS A 141 -0.23 2.65 16.46
CA HIS A 141 0.48 3.03 15.24
C HIS A 141 0.41 1.92 14.17
N GLN A 142 0.42 0.65 14.56
CA GLN A 142 0.23 -0.46 13.62
C GLN A 142 -1.15 -0.40 12.95
N VAL A 143 -2.23 -0.16 13.71
CA VAL A 143 -3.58 -0.01 13.15
C VAL A 143 -3.64 1.15 12.15
N LEU A 144 -3.05 2.31 12.48
CA LEU A 144 -3.01 3.46 11.57
C LEU A 144 -2.18 3.20 10.31
N ALA A 145 -1.10 2.42 10.44
CA ALA A 145 -0.30 1.98 9.30
C ALA A 145 -1.14 1.12 8.35
N ASP A 146 -1.87 0.16 8.90
CA ASP A 146 -2.71 -0.74 8.12
C ASP A 146 -3.87 0.03 7.47
N GLU A 147 -4.57 0.91 8.21
CA GLU A 147 -5.65 1.75 7.66
C GLU A 147 -5.16 2.61 6.48
N SER A 148 -4.08 3.37 6.68
CA SER A 148 -3.51 4.23 5.62
C SER A 148 -3.00 3.39 4.44
N GLY A 149 -2.41 2.23 4.74
CA GLY A 149 -1.90 1.32 3.73
C GLY A 149 -3.02 0.78 2.84
N HIS A 150 -4.17 0.42 3.42
CA HIS A 150 -5.34 -0.03 2.67
C HIS A 150 -6.03 1.09 1.88
N ASP A 151 -5.99 2.33 2.37
CA ASP A 151 -6.52 3.49 1.64
C ASP A 151 -5.64 3.85 0.42
N GLY A 152 -4.34 3.56 0.48
CA GLY A 152 -3.38 3.79 -0.61
C GLY A 152 -3.29 2.68 -1.65
N LEU A 153 -4.36 1.88 -1.82
CA LEU A 153 -4.45 0.78 -2.80
C LEU A 153 -5.59 1.00 -3.79
N SER A 154 -5.98 2.24 -4.06
CA SER A 154 -7.12 2.52 -4.94
C SER A 154 -6.85 2.03 -6.37
N GLY A 155 -5.73 2.44 -6.98
CA GLY A 155 -5.37 1.99 -8.33
C GLY A 155 -5.07 0.49 -8.39
N ALA A 156 -4.48 -0.07 -7.33
CA ALA A 156 -4.21 -1.50 -7.23
C ALA A 156 -5.49 -2.36 -7.21
N ARG A 157 -6.57 -1.88 -6.60
CA ARG A 157 -7.87 -2.58 -6.57
C ARG A 157 -8.58 -2.52 -7.92
N GLU A 158 -8.43 -1.43 -8.66
CA GLU A 158 -9.00 -1.28 -10.00
C GLU A 158 -8.34 -2.23 -10.99
N ALA A 159 -6.99 -2.27 -11.01
CA ALA A 159 -6.23 -3.23 -11.81
C ALA A 159 -6.64 -4.69 -11.54
N GLN A 160 -6.91 -5.04 -10.28
CA GLN A 160 -7.39 -6.37 -9.90
C GLN A 160 -8.84 -6.66 -10.34
N ALA A 161 -9.69 -5.65 -10.46
CA ALA A 161 -11.07 -5.81 -10.92
C ALA A 161 -11.14 -6.12 -12.42
N ASP A 162 -10.27 -5.49 -13.22
CA ASP A 162 -10.25 -5.60 -14.68
C ASP A 162 -9.71 -6.94 -15.21
N GLU A 163 -8.84 -7.64 -14.45
CA GLU A 163 -8.35 -8.98 -14.82
C GLU A 163 -9.37 -10.12 -14.60
N GLY A 164 -10.59 -9.82 -14.14
CA GLY A 164 -11.64 -10.81 -13.95
C GLY A 164 -11.59 -11.48 -12.59
N GLY A 165 -11.97 -10.73 -11.55
CA GLY A 165 -12.76 -11.25 -10.44
C GLY A 165 -12.08 -12.30 -9.55
N LEU A 166 -10.76 -12.28 -9.40
CA LEU A 166 -10.13 -12.89 -8.24
C LEU A 166 -10.27 -11.94 -7.05
N SER A 167 -11.51 -11.75 -6.60
CA SER A 167 -11.79 -11.43 -5.21
C SER A 167 -11.35 -12.62 -4.37
N GLY A 168 -10.03 -12.76 -4.21
CA GLY A 168 -9.42 -13.52 -3.15
C GLY A 168 -9.82 -12.83 -1.85
N ASP A 169 -10.96 -13.28 -1.32
CA ASP A 169 -11.14 -13.58 0.09
C ASP A 169 -9.89 -13.26 0.92
N SER A 170 -9.82 -12.01 1.35
CA SER A 170 -8.88 -11.54 2.36
C SER A 170 -9.76 -10.96 3.43
N THR A 171 -10.41 -11.87 4.17
CA THR A 171 -10.62 -11.78 5.61
C THR A 171 -10.91 -10.36 6.08
N GLN A 172 -12.17 -9.99 6.26
CA GLN A 172 -12.73 -10.05 7.61
C GLN A 172 -11.61 -9.87 8.63
N ALA A 173 -11.30 -8.62 8.97
CA ALA A 173 -10.51 -8.29 10.13
C ALA A 173 -11.28 -8.81 11.35
N GLU A 174 -11.17 -10.11 11.62
CA GLU A 174 -11.37 -10.69 12.93
C GLU A 174 -10.35 -9.99 13.82
N GLU A 175 -10.80 -8.92 14.47
CA GLU A 175 -10.50 -8.58 15.86
C GLU A 175 -9.29 -9.31 16.47
N HIS A 176 -8.09 -8.99 15.98
CA HIS A 176 -6.86 -9.15 16.74
C HIS A 176 -6.63 -7.85 17.50
N ALA A 177 -7.29 -7.75 18.65
CA ALA A 177 -6.69 -7.05 19.77
C ALA A 177 -5.26 -7.61 19.93
N PRO A 178 -4.23 -6.78 20.10
CA PRO A 178 -2.92 -7.29 20.48
C PRO A 178 -3.12 -8.08 21.78
N ASP A 179 -2.89 -9.39 21.71
CA ASP A 179 -2.89 -10.26 22.86
C ASP A 179 -1.73 -9.82 23.75
N ALA A 180 -2.05 -8.97 24.71
CA ALA A 180 -1.13 -8.42 25.70
C ALA A 180 -0.78 -9.48 26.78
N ASP A 181 -0.68 -10.76 26.40
CA ASP A 181 -0.38 -11.87 27.32
C ASP A 181 0.82 -12.74 26.90
N ALA A 182 1.73 -12.20 26.09
CA ALA A 182 3.03 -12.84 25.83
C ALA A 182 4.14 -12.42 26.82
N ALA A 183 3.78 -11.99 28.04
CA ALA A 183 4.72 -11.78 29.15
C ALA A 183 4.35 -12.51 30.45
N ALA A 184 3.37 -13.42 30.45
CA ALA A 184 3.10 -14.31 31.58
C ALA A 184 3.92 -15.61 31.51
N GLY A 185 5.25 -15.47 31.41
CA GLY A 185 6.20 -16.58 31.49
C GLY A 185 6.63 -16.87 32.92
N THR A 186 5.83 -17.68 33.64
CA THR A 186 6.23 -18.55 34.77
C THR A 186 7.13 -17.96 35.87
N ALA A 187 6.53 -17.31 36.86
CA ALA A 187 7.02 -17.38 38.23
C ALA A 187 6.15 -18.38 39.01
N GLU A 188 6.71 -19.56 39.25
CA GLU A 188 6.20 -20.59 40.15
C GLU A 188 5.94 -19.96 41.55
N PRO A 189 4.79 -20.21 42.21
CA PRO A 189 4.61 -19.72 43.57
C PRO A 189 5.47 -20.54 44.53
N GLU A 190 6.52 -19.93 45.09
CA GLU A 190 7.20 -20.48 46.26
C GLU A 190 6.19 -20.63 47.41
N PRO A 191 6.13 -21.77 48.12
CA PRO A 191 5.27 -21.92 49.28
C PRO A 191 5.76 -21.00 50.40
N ALA A 192 4.82 -20.24 50.97
CA ALA A 192 5.03 -19.35 52.11
C ALA A 192 5.82 -20.06 53.23
N ALA A 193 7.02 -19.56 53.51
CA ALA A 193 7.77 -19.92 54.70
C ALA A 193 6.95 -19.49 55.94
N ALA A 194 6.62 -20.48 56.77
CA ALA A 194 5.94 -20.28 58.04
C ALA A 194 6.73 -19.31 58.94
N THR A 195 6.04 -18.32 59.46
CA THR A 195 6.51 -17.43 60.53
C THR A 195 6.93 -18.28 61.74
N PRO A 196 8.16 -18.14 62.28
CA PRO A 196 8.49 -18.76 63.55
C PRO A 196 7.76 -18.04 64.70
N GLU A 197 7.04 -18.80 65.52
CA GLU A 197 6.48 -18.35 66.79
C GLU A 197 7.59 -17.87 67.73
N PRO A 198 7.39 -16.77 68.51
CA PRO A 198 8.30 -16.43 69.59
C PRO A 198 8.12 -17.40 70.77
N GLU A 199 9.22 -18.01 71.22
CA GLU A 199 9.27 -18.82 72.43
C GLU A 199 8.86 -18.00 73.67
N PRO A 200 8.12 -18.58 74.64
CA PRO A 200 7.84 -17.91 75.90
C PRO A 200 9.08 -17.93 76.82
N ASP A 201 9.46 -16.75 77.32
CA ASP A 201 10.47 -16.54 78.35
C ASP A 201 10.24 -17.45 79.58
N ALA A 202 11.31 -18.12 80.02
CA ALA A 202 11.39 -18.84 81.30
C ALA A 202 12.58 -18.31 82.12
#